data_AF-A0A946LIU5-F1
#
_entry.id   AF-A0A946LIU5-F1
#
_cell.length_a   1.000
_cell.length_b   1.000
_cell.length_c   1.000
_cell.angle_alpha   90.00
_cell.angle_beta   90.00
_cell.angle_gamma   90.00
#
_symmetry.space_group_name_H-M   'P 1'
#
loop_
_entity.id
_entity.type
_entity.pdbx_description
1 polymer ?
#
loop_
_entity_poly.entity_id
_entity_poly.type
_entity_poly.pdbx_seq_one_letter_code
_entity_poly.pdbx_strand_id
1 'polypeptide(L)'
;MKIEAVKRSWNINDITYKQRRELHALNADVWWDGKMDVSKYYTLLEKVSDIAGFDEKQLADLSMSEVDAVLQECFMNYLGLTGKKSRP
;
A
#
# COMPACT_ATOMS: atom_id res chain seq x y z
N MET A 1 -8.87 4.41 -8.32
CA MET A 1 -8.73 5.61 -7.47
C MET A 1 -7.42 6.37 -7.72
N LYS A 2 -7.30 7.59 -7.20
CA LYS A 2 -6.09 8.44 -7.30
C LYS A 2 -5.46 8.63 -5.91
N ILE A 3 -4.14 8.53 -5.81
CA ILE A 3 -3.37 8.85 -4.60
C ILE A 3 -2.24 9.84 -4.92
N GLU A 4 -1.68 10.48 -3.89
CA GLU A 4 -0.53 11.38 -4.01
C GLU A 4 0.62 10.81 -3.17
N ALA A 5 1.75 10.48 -3.80
CA ALA A 5 2.92 9.91 -3.13
C ALA A 5 4.20 10.34 -3.87
N VAL A 6 5.30 10.53 -3.13
CA VAL A 6 6.62 10.90 -3.71
C VAL A 6 6.53 12.15 -4.60
N LYS A 7 5.71 13.14 -4.19
CA LYS A 7 5.44 14.39 -4.93
C LYS A 7 4.79 14.18 -6.31
N ARG A 8 4.15 13.03 -6.55
CA ARG A 8 3.44 12.71 -7.79
C ARG A 8 2.07 12.11 -7.51
N SER A 9 1.23 12.22 -8.53
CA SER A 9 -0.10 11.61 -8.56
C SER A 9 -0.07 10.24 -9.21
N TRP A 10 -0.72 9.25 -8.59
CA TRP A 10 -0.80 7.88 -9.10
C TRP A 10 -2.25 7.47 -9.32
N ASN A 11 -2.53 6.87 -10.48
CA ASN A 11 -3.80 6.22 -10.76
C ASN A 11 -3.64 4.74 -10.46
N ILE A 12 -4.35 4.26 -9.44
CA ILE A 12 -4.31 2.87 -8.98
C ILE A 12 -5.70 2.24 -9.08
N ASN A 13 -5.77 0.92 -9.15
CA ASN A 13 -7.06 0.23 -9.14
C ASN A 13 -7.81 0.44 -7.82
N ASP A 14 -9.14 0.32 -7.88
CA ASP A 14 -9.96 0.28 -6.67
C ASP A 14 -9.86 -1.10 -6.00
N ILE A 15 -9.88 -1.11 -4.67
CA ILE A 15 -9.81 -2.35 -3.90
C ILE A 15 -11.19 -2.92 -3.59
N THR A 16 -11.36 -4.23 -3.82
CA THR A 16 -12.56 -4.95 -3.40
C THR A 16 -12.57 -5.21 -1.89
N TYR A 17 -13.74 -5.50 -1.31
CA TYR A 17 -13.84 -5.91 0.10
C TYR A 17 -12.95 -7.12 0.42
N LYS A 18 -12.89 -8.12 -0.46
CA LYS A 18 -12.09 -9.34 -0.27
C LYS A 18 -10.59 -9.02 -0.21
N GLN A 19 -10.09 -8.24 -1.17
CA GLN A 19 -8.69 -7.81 -1.20
C GLN A 19 -8.35 -6.96 0.03
N ARG A 20 -9.25 -6.07 0.46
CA ARG A 20 -9.06 -5.26 1.68
C ARG A 20 -8.93 -6.14 2.93
N ARG A 21 -9.76 -7.18 3.04
CA ARG A 21 -9.72 -8.14 4.14
C ARG A 21 -8.43 -8.98 4.14
N GLU A 22 -7.91 -9.29 2.96
CA GLU A 22 -6.63 -9.97 2.74
C GLU A 22 -5.46 -9.09 3.20
N LEU A 23 -5.41 -7.82 2.77
CA LEU A 23 -4.40 -6.85 3.25
C LEU A 23 -4.44 -6.66 4.76
N HIS A 24 -5.65 -6.63 5.36
CA HIS A 24 -5.79 -6.60 6.82
C HIS A 24 -5.20 -7.83 7.52
N ALA A 25 -5.35 -9.02 6.94
CA ALA A 25 -4.79 -10.25 7.50
C ALA A 25 -3.26 -10.25 7.39
N LEU A 26 -2.73 -9.92 6.21
CA LEU A 26 -1.29 -9.77 5.99
C LEU A 26 -0.67 -8.76 6.95
N ASN A 27 -1.32 -7.61 7.17
CA ASN A 27 -0.84 -6.63 8.13
C ASN A 27 -0.86 -7.16 9.58
N ALA A 28 -1.86 -7.95 9.97
CA ALA A 28 -1.83 -8.61 11.29
C ALA A 28 -0.64 -9.58 11.42
N ASP A 29 -0.33 -10.30 10.34
CA ASP A 29 0.82 -11.22 10.31
C ASP A 29 2.16 -10.49 10.37
N VAL A 30 2.26 -9.25 9.87
CA VAL A 30 3.46 -8.40 10.00
C VAL A 30 3.78 -8.09 11.46
N TRP A 31 2.76 -7.87 12.28
CA TRP A 31 2.89 -7.37 13.66
C TRP A 31 2.62 -8.43 14.74
N TRP A 32 2.57 -9.71 14.35
CA TRP A 32 2.11 -10.82 15.19
C TRP A 32 2.87 -10.98 16.52
N ASP A 33 4.17 -10.67 16.55
CA ASP A 33 5.04 -10.80 17.74
C ASP A 33 5.27 -9.46 18.46
N GLY A 34 4.49 -8.43 18.11
CA GLY A 34 4.64 -7.08 18.62
C GLY A 34 5.85 -6.32 18.05
N LYS A 35 6.61 -6.94 17.13
CA LYS A 35 7.62 -6.29 16.30
C LYS A 35 7.20 -6.41 14.84
N MET A 36 7.83 -5.60 14.00
CA MET A 36 7.60 -5.66 12.57
C MET A 36 8.43 -6.80 11.97
N ASP A 37 7.78 -7.79 11.40
CA ASP A 37 8.40 -8.78 10.54
C ASP A 37 8.64 -8.18 9.15
N VAL A 38 9.89 -7.84 8.86
CA VAL A 38 10.30 -7.17 7.62
C VAL A 38 9.99 -8.02 6.38
N SER A 39 10.13 -9.34 6.46
CA SER A 39 9.87 -10.23 5.31
C SER A 39 8.38 -10.26 4.98
N LYS A 40 7.54 -10.33 6.01
CA LYS A 40 6.09 -10.24 5.83
C LYS A 40 5.65 -8.85 5.38
N TYR A 41 6.34 -7.80 5.82
CA TYR A 41 6.06 -6.44 5.37
C TYR A 41 6.27 -6.29 3.87
N TYR A 42 7.37 -6.81 3.33
CA TYR A 42 7.58 -6.82 1.88
C TYR A 42 6.53 -7.68 1.15
N THR A 43 6.12 -8.82 1.71
CA THR A 43 5.02 -9.63 1.16
C THR A 43 3.70 -8.84 1.08
N LEU A 44 3.41 -8.03 2.11
CA LEU A 44 2.28 -7.12 2.12
C LEU A 44 2.40 -6.07 1.00
N LEU A 45 3.57 -5.43 0.85
CA LEU A 45 3.79 -4.41 -0.19
C LEU A 45 3.66 -4.98 -1.61
N GLU A 46 4.21 -6.17 -1.86
CA GLU A 46 4.03 -6.86 -3.15
C GLU A 46 2.55 -7.08 -3.45
N LYS A 47 1.78 -7.55 -2.47
CA LYS A 47 0.34 -7.72 -2.65
C LYS A 47 -0.39 -6.40 -2.92
N VAL A 48 0.08 -5.30 -2.32
CA VAL A 48 -0.45 -3.96 -2.59
C VAL A 48 -0.14 -3.53 -4.03
N SER A 49 1.07 -3.81 -4.52
CA SER A 49 1.47 -3.55 -5.90
C SER A 49 0.55 -4.27 -6.90
N ASP A 50 0.32 -5.58 -6.68
CA ASP A 50 -0.59 -6.40 -7.49
C ASP A 50 -2.01 -5.83 -7.53
N ILE A 51 -2.54 -5.45 -6.35
CA ILE A 51 -3.88 -4.88 -6.25
C ILE A 51 -3.93 -3.52 -6.94
N ALA A 52 -2.95 -2.66 -6.71
CA ALA A 52 -2.84 -1.33 -7.30
C ALA A 52 -2.71 -1.38 -8.82
N GLY A 53 -2.21 -2.49 -9.37
CA GLY A 53 -2.03 -2.71 -10.80
C GLY A 53 -0.80 -1.99 -11.33
N PHE A 54 0.25 -1.86 -10.52
CA PHE A 54 1.52 -1.34 -11.00
C PHE A 54 2.23 -2.36 -11.86
N ASP A 55 2.81 -1.90 -12.96
CA ASP A 55 3.83 -2.65 -13.69
C ASP A 55 5.25 -2.16 -13.33
N GLU A 56 6.27 -2.94 -13.70
CA GLU A 56 7.67 -2.60 -13.44
C GLU A 56 8.07 -1.24 -14.03
N LYS A 57 7.48 -0.84 -15.17
CA LYS A 57 7.86 0.39 -15.88
C LYS A 57 7.35 1.63 -15.13
N GLN A 58 6.20 1.54 -14.48
CA GLN A 58 5.62 2.63 -13.70
C GLN A 58 6.46 2.97 -12.46
N LEU A 59 7.23 2.01 -11.96
CA LEU A 59 8.04 2.17 -10.75
C LEU A 59 9.54 2.21 -11.03
N ALA A 60 9.97 1.96 -12.27
CA ALA A 60 11.37 1.80 -12.66
C ALA A 60 12.26 3.04 -12.43
N ASP A 61 11.68 4.24 -12.40
CA ASP A 61 12.42 5.49 -12.19
C ASP A 61 12.52 5.90 -10.72
N LEU A 62 11.93 5.11 -9.82
CA LEU A 62 11.95 5.32 -8.38
C LEU A 62 13.07 4.51 -7.73
N SER A 63 13.66 5.07 -6.67
CA SER A 63 14.45 4.28 -5.73
C SER A 63 13.56 3.27 -5.00
N MET A 64 14.13 2.17 -4.50
CA MET A 64 13.35 1.17 -3.74
C MET A 64 12.64 1.78 -2.53
N SER A 65 13.28 2.75 -1.85
CA SER A 65 12.63 3.51 -0.76
C SER A 65 11.42 4.33 -1.22
N GLU A 66 11.45 4.86 -2.45
CA GLU A 66 10.32 5.59 -3.03
C GLU A 66 9.22 4.63 -3.48
N VAL A 67 9.58 3.46 -4.04
CA VAL A 67 8.63 2.39 -4.34
C VAL A 67 7.89 1.97 -3.07
N ASP A 68 8.63 1.66 -2.00
CA ASP A 68 8.05 1.29 -0.71
C ASP A 68 7.12 2.39 -0.19
N ALA A 69 7.49 3.67 -0.32
CA ALA A 69 6.65 4.79 0.08
C ALA A 69 5.35 4.90 -0.74
N VAL A 70 5.39 4.67 -2.05
CA VAL A 70 4.19 4.65 -2.91
C VAL A 70 3.29 3.50 -2.51
N LEU A 71 3.83 2.29 -2.35
CA LEU A 71 3.06 1.10 -1.98
C LEU A 71 2.47 1.24 -0.56
N GLN A 72 3.21 1.81 0.38
CA GLN A 72 2.70 2.12 1.71
C GLN A 72 1.54 3.13 1.65
N GLU A 73 1.63 4.17 0.83
CA GLU A 73 0.54 5.13 0.64
C GLU A 73 -0.70 4.45 0.02
N CYS A 74 -0.53 3.58 -0.98
CA CYS A 74 -1.61 2.76 -1.51
C CYS A 74 -2.30 1.94 -0.41
N PHE A 75 -1.52 1.24 0.40
CA PHE A 75 -2.00 0.44 1.52
C PHE A 75 -2.82 1.26 2.51
N MET A 76 -2.29 2.42 2.94
CA MET A 76 -2.97 3.31 3.88
C MET A 76 -4.30 3.81 3.33
N ASN A 77 -4.35 4.15 2.03
CA ASN A 77 -5.59 4.55 1.36
C ASN A 77 -6.58 3.37 1.25
N TYR A 78 -6.09 2.17 0.94
CA TYR A 78 -6.90 0.95 0.91
C TYR A 78 -7.44 0.53 2.26
N LEU A 79 -6.80 0.89 3.37
CA LEU A 79 -7.35 0.64 4.70
C LEU A 79 -8.15 1.83 5.25
N GLY A 80 -8.24 2.93 4.50
CA GLY A 80 -8.91 4.15 4.95
C GLY A 80 -8.18 4.81 6.14
N LEU A 81 -6.88 4.53 6.28
CA LEU A 81 -6.01 5.08 7.32
C LEU A 81 -5.41 6.44 6.92
N THR A 82 -5.49 6.80 5.64
CA THR A 82 -5.21 8.17 5.21
C THR A 82 -6.40 9.07 5.53
N GLY A 83 -6.11 10.11 6.32
CA GLY A 83 -7.13 11.02 6.80
C GLY A 83 -7.85 11.72 5.66
N LYS A 84 -9.18 11.52 5.59
CA LYS A 84 -10.05 12.70 5.49
C LYS A 84 -9.58 13.66 6.58
N LYS A 85 -9.25 14.91 6.20
CA LYS A 85 -9.39 16.06 7.12
C LYS A 85 -10.67 15.82 7.92
N SER A 86 -10.55 15.82 9.24
CA SER A 86 -11.65 15.72 10.21
C SER A 86 -12.98 16.15 9.58
N ARG A 87 -13.92 15.21 9.47
CA ARG A 87 -15.31 15.55 9.14
C ARG A 87 -15.76 16.56 10.21
N PRO A 88 -16.37 17.70 9.83
CA PRO A 88 -16.75 18.76 10.76
C PRO A 88 -17.68 18.26 11.87
#